data_AF-A0A4R6MHU8-F1
#
_entry.id   AF-A0A4R6MHU8-F1
#
_cell.length_a   1.000
_cell.length_b   1.000
_cell.length_c   1.000
_cell.angle_alpha   90.00
_cell.angle_beta   90.00
_cell.angle_gamma   90.00
#
_symmetry.space_group_name_H-M   'P 1'
#
loop_
_entity.id
_entity.type
_entity.pdbx_description
1 polymer ?
#
loop_
_entity_poly.entity_id
_entity_poly.type
_entity_poly.pdbx_seq_one_letter_code
_entity_poly.pdbx_strand_id
1 'polypeptide(L)'
;MSSFFLIFFSIGVFADDIDQYRYYQTDQILPKRKSAHYIVYIKNNDPCIYTYNLREKKTVRFCEMGDSGLNLERNYPSIYPVDLTLRLGGFDFKVAAPWSEQKCQIYFPRMKLTCEPTGN
;
A
#
# COMPACT_ATOMS: atom_id res chain seq x y z
N MET A 1 -0.10 -16.25 -54.53
CA MET A 1 0.49 -16.66 -53.24
C MET A 1 0.43 -15.46 -52.32
N SER A 2 -0.46 -15.48 -51.33
CA SER A 2 -0.67 -14.36 -50.39
C SER A 2 0.33 -14.45 -49.25
N SER A 3 1.23 -13.48 -49.13
CA SER A 3 2.15 -13.35 -47.99
C SER A 3 1.43 -12.73 -46.81
N PHE A 4 1.32 -13.47 -45.71
CA PHE A 4 0.76 -13.02 -44.44
C PHE A 4 1.89 -12.42 -43.60
N PHE A 5 1.90 -11.10 -43.42
CA PHE A 5 2.93 -10.39 -42.63
C PHE A 5 2.47 -10.35 -41.15
N LEU A 6 3.02 -11.24 -40.31
CA LEU A 6 2.76 -11.24 -38.86
C LEU A 6 3.67 -10.21 -38.18
N ILE A 7 3.12 -9.04 -37.85
CA ILE A 7 3.78 -8.04 -37.02
C ILE A 7 3.69 -8.49 -35.57
N PHE A 8 4.79 -9.01 -35.04
CA PHE A 8 4.95 -9.26 -33.61
C PHE A 8 5.13 -7.93 -32.87
N PHE A 9 4.07 -7.40 -32.26
CA PHE A 9 4.19 -6.35 -31.26
C PHE A 9 4.75 -6.95 -29.98
N SER A 10 6.02 -6.67 -29.70
CA SER A 10 6.63 -6.97 -28.41
C SER A 10 6.08 -6.02 -27.36
N ILE A 11 5.11 -6.47 -26.57
CA ILE A 11 4.67 -5.77 -25.36
C ILE A 11 5.76 -5.96 -24.31
N GLY A 12 6.57 -4.91 -24.09
CA GLY A 12 7.55 -4.88 -23.02
C GLY A 12 6.84 -4.84 -21.67
N VAL A 13 7.02 -5.88 -20.86
CA VAL A 13 6.62 -5.88 -19.46
C VAL A 13 7.75 -5.21 -18.67
N PHE A 14 7.55 -3.98 -18.25
CA PHE A 14 8.45 -3.33 -17.30
C PHE A 14 8.09 -3.79 -15.89
N ALA A 15 9.03 -4.45 -15.21
CA ALA A 15 8.90 -4.70 -13.79
C ALA A 15 9.12 -3.37 -13.04
N ASP A 16 8.24 -3.04 -12.10
CA ASP A 16 8.44 -1.87 -11.22
C ASP A 16 9.73 -2.10 -10.40
N ASP A 17 10.67 -1.17 -10.50
CA ASP A 17 11.94 -1.22 -9.78
C ASP A 17 11.75 -0.76 -8.32
N ILE A 18 12.59 -1.24 -7.39
CA ILE A 18 12.45 -0.98 -5.96
C ILE A 18 12.63 0.51 -5.62
N ASP A 19 13.35 1.24 -6.48
CA ASP A 19 13.58 2.68 -6.37
C ASP A 19 12.30 3.51 -6.53
N GLN A 20 11.20 2.93 -7.04
CA GLN A 20 9.91 3.60 -7.21
C GLN A 20 9.09 3.67 -5.91
N TYR A 21 9.56 3.02 -4.83
CA TYR A 21 8.83 2.86 -3.58
C TYR A 21 9.53 3.55 -2.41
N ARG A 22 8.78 4.36 -1.66
CA ARG A 22 9.25 4.92 -0.38
C ARG A 22 9.12 3.92 0.76
N TYR A 23 8.23 2.95 0.61
CA TYR A 23 7.98 1.88 1.57
C TYR A 23 7.54 0.64 0.81
N TYR A 24 8.09 -0.52 1.18
CA TYR A 24 7.69 -1.82 0.65
C TYR A 24 7.97 -2.90 1.70
N GLN A 25 6.95 -3.65 2.09
CA GLN A 25 7.10 -4.82 2.97
C GLN A 25 6.11 -5.92 2.62
N THR A 26 6.48 -7.15 2.97
CA THR A 26 5.63 -8.35 2.84
C THR A 26 5.44 -8.99 4.21
N ASP A 27 4.28 -9.61 4.47
CA ASP A 27 3.98 -10.28 5.75
C ASP A 27 4.75 -11.61 5.96
N GLN A 28 5.83 -11.82 5.21
CA GLN A 28 6.64 -13.02 5.26
C GLN A 28 7.36 -13.15 6.62
N ILE A 29 7.04 -14.22 7.36
CA ILE A 29 7.75 -14.59 8.59
C ILE A 29 9.02 -15.38 8.22
N LEU A 30 10.18 -14.72 8.28
CA LEU A 30 11.47 -15.40 8.39
C LEU A 30 11.61 -15.97 9.82
N PRO A 31 12.07 -17.22 10.02
CA PRO A 31 12.79 -18.08 9.08
C PRO A 31 11.95 -19.17 8.38
N LYS A 32 10.63 -19.23 8.59
CA LYS A 32 9.81 -20.41 8.25
C LYS A 32 9.39 -20.56 6.77
N ARG A 33 10.00 -19.81 5.83
CA ARG A 33 9.71 -19.85 4.37
C ARG A 33 8.20 -19.95 4.03
N LYS A 34 7.31 -19.35 4.82
CA LYS A 34 5.90 -19.26 4.42
C LYS A 34 5.81 -18.21 3.31
N SER A 35 5.03 -18.50 2.26
CA SER A 35 4.73 -17.51 1.22
C SER A 35 4.03 -16.31 1.85
N ALA A 36 4.42 -15.11 1.44
CA ALA A 36 3.68 -13.91 1.79
C ALA A 36 2.22 -14.03 1.31
N HIS A 37 1.31 -13.44 2.08
CA HIS A 37 -0.10 -13.28 1.74
C HIS A 37 -0.41 -11.85 1.33
N TYR A 38 0.31 -10.90 1.91
CA TYR A 38 0.06 -9.47 1.73
C TYR A 38 1.36 -8.73 1.45
N ILE A 39 1.27 -7.78 0.53
CA ILE A 39 2.30 -6.78 0.26
C ILE A 39 1.71 -5.43 0.64
N VAL A 40 2.45 -4.65 1.41
CA VAL A 40 2.12 -3.25 1.68
C VAL A 40 3.21 -2.39 1.10
N TYR A 41 2.82 -1.40 0.31
CA TYR A 41 3.77 -0.48 -0.30
C TYR A 41 3.22 0.93 -0.41
N ILE A 42 4.13 1.87 -0.55
CA ILE A 42 3.83 3.26 -0.88
C ILE A 42 4.81 3.73 -1.94
N LYS A 43 4.29 4.38 -2.99
CA LYS A 43 5.09 4.86 -4.12
C LYS A 43 5.72 6.21 -3.81
N ASN A 44 6.75 6.59 -4.55
CA ASN A 44 7.38 7.90 -4.41
C ASN A 44 6.47 9.05 -4.89
N ASN A 45 5.65 8.79 -5.90
CA ASN A 45 4.77 9.77 -6.54
C ASN A 45 3.30 9.69 -6.08
N ASP A 46 2.96 8.74 -5.21
CA ASP A 46 1.62 8.59 -4.65
C ASP A 46 1.73 8.32 -3.14
N PRO A 47 1.25 9.25 -2.29
CA PRO A 47 1.40 9.14 -0.85
C PRO A 47 0.41 8.16 -0.19
N CYS A 48 -0.51 7.55 -0.93
CA CYS A 48 -1.47 6.59 -0.41
C CYS A 48 -0.85 5.23 -0.12
N ILE A 49 -1.47 4.49 0.80
CA ILE A 49 -1.01 3.15 1.18
C ILE A 49 -1.68 2.13 0.28
N TYR A 50 -0.89 1.26 -0.33
CA TYR A 50 -1.39 0.16 -1.14
C TYR A 50 -1.21 -1.15 -0.41
N THR A 51 -2.26 -1.95 -0.40
CA THR A 51 -2.23 -3.34 0.09
C THR A 51 -2.60 -4.27 -1.05
N TYR A 52 -1.71 -5.21 -1.36
CA TYR A 52 -1.94 -6.26 -2.35
C TYR A 52 -2.16 -7.60 -1.66
N ASN A 53 -3.32 -8.23 -1.89
CA ASN A 53 -3.60 -9.61 -1.49
C ASN A 53 -3.11 -10.57 -2.57
N LEU A 54 -2.07 -11.34 -2.25
CA LEU A 54 -1.46 -12.30 -3.18
C LEU A 54 -2.39 -13.47 -3.53
N ARG A 55 -3.29 -13.86 -2.62
CA ARG A 55 -4.24 -14.96 -2.86
C ARG A 55 -5.37 -14.54 -3.81
N GLU A 56 -5.93 -13.36 -3.59
CA GLU A 56 -7.04 -12.83 -4.39
C GLU A 56 -6.59 -12.03 -5.60
N LYS A 57 -5.29 -11.73 -5.72
CA LYS A 57 -4.70 -10.86 -6.73
C LYS A 57 -5.35 -9.47 -6.78
N LYS A 58 -5.73 -8.94 -5.62
CA LYS A 58 -6.45 -7.67 -5.49
C LYS A 58 -5.59 -6.62 -4.79
N THR A 59 -5.51 -5.43 -5.39
CA THR A 59 -4.92 -4.24 -4.78
C THR A 59 -6.02 -3.35 -4.20
N VAL A 60 -5.78 -2.82 -3.00
CA VAL A 60 -6.61 -1.77 -2.40
C VAL A 60 -5.72 -0.58 -2.08
N ARG A 61 -6.18 0.62 -2.49
CA ARG A 61 -5.51 1.91 -2.24
C ARG A 61 -6.24 2.63 -1.11
N PHE A 62 -5.52 3.00 -0.07
CA PHE A 62 -6.05 3.70 1.11
C PHE A 62 -5.47 5.12 1.16
N CYS A 63 -6.34 6.11 0.96
CA CYS A 63 -5.99 7.54 1.02
C CYS A 63 -6.77 8.29 2.09
N GLU A 64 -8.02 7.90 2.34
CA GLU A 64 -8.90 8.51 3.33
C GLU A 64 -8.74 7.80 4.67
N MET A 65 -8.41 8.54 5.72
CA MET A 65 -8.06 7.98 7.02
C MET A 65 -9.30 7.86 7.92
N GLY A 66 -10.27 7.06 7.47
CA GLY A 66 -11.56 6.89 8.15
C GLY A 66 -12.37 8.19 8.23
N ASP A 67 -13.11 8.37 9.32
CA ASP A 67 -14.04 9.51 9.51
C ASP A 67 -13.34 10.82 9.94
N SER A 68 -12.00 10.85 9.91
CA SER A 68 -11.20 12.00 10.35
C SER A 68 -11.22 13.19 9.40
N GLY A 69 -11.63 12.98 8.15
CA GLY A 69 -11.46 13.94 7.07
C GLY A 69 -10.02 14.10 6.58
N LEU A 70 -9.04 13.37 7.14
CA LEU A 70 -7.66 13.38 6.66
C LEU A 70 -7.54 12.56 5.38
N ASN A 71 -6.89 13.14 4.35
CA ASN A 71 -6.68 12.48 3.07
C ASN A 71 -5.22 12.60 2.61
N LEU A 72 -4.51 11.46 2.54
CA LEU A 72 -3.08 11.40 2.24
C LEU A 72 -2.74 11.98 0.86
N GLU A 73 -3.65 11.94 -0.10
CA GLU A 73 -3.44 12.48 -1.46
C GLU A 73 -3.69 13.99 -1.50
N ARG A 74 -4.78 14.47 -0.90
CA ARG A 74 -5.17 15.89 -0.95
C ARG A 74 -4.32 16.77 -0.04
N ASN A 75 -3.81 16.22 1.06
CA ASN A 75 -3.09 16.97 2.08
C ASN A 75 -1.58 16.69 2.09
N TYR A 76 -1.05 15.99 1.08
CA TYR A 76 0.39 15.80 0.92
C TYR A 76 1.11 17.12 0.57
N PRO A 77 2.34 17.39 1.07
CA PRO A 77 3.11 16.60 2.03
C PRO A 77 2.82 16.95 3.50
N SER A 78 1.83 17.80 3.77
CA SER A 78 1.48 18.24 5.12
C SER A 78 1.01 17.10 6.03
N ILE A 79 0.48 16.02 5.45
CA ILE A 79 0.20 14.77 6.16
C ILE A 79 0.87 13.59 5.47
N TYR A 80 1.38 12.66 6.26
CA TYR A 80 2.01 11.43 5.75
C TYR A 80 1.95 10.33 6.82
N PRO A 81 1.94 9.06 6.40
CA PRO A 81 1.97 7.96 7.34
C PRO A 81 3.37 7.78 7.92
N VAL A 82 3.44 7.55 9.23
CA VAL A 82 4.65 7.30 10.01
C VAL A 82 4.45 6.07 10.91
N ASP A 83 5.49 5.61 11.60
CA ASP A 83 5.43 4.45 12.51
C ASP A 83 4.88 3.18 11.84
N LEU A 84 5.31 2.94 10.60
CA LEU A 84 4.82 1.86 9.73
C LEU A 84 5.24 0.48 10.28
N THR A 85 4.27 -0.33 10.69
CA THR A 85 4.49 -1.67 11.25
C THR A 85 3.61 -2.70 10.57
N LEU A 86 4.23 -3.62 9.83
CA LEU A 86 3.54 -4.77 9.25
C LEU A 86 3.47 -5.93 10.25
N ARG A 87 2.26 -6.46 10.47
CA ARG A 87 2.00 -7.62 11.33
C ARG A 87 1.29 -8.72 10.55
N LEU A 88 1.29 -9.93 11.11
CA LEU A 88 0.56 -11.08 10.57
C LEU A 88 -0.96 -10.83 10.67
N GLY A 89 -1.54 -10.18 9.67
CA GLY A 89 -2.97 -9.88 9.59
C GLY A 89 -3.33 -8.39 9.56
N GLY A 90 -2.36 -7.49 9.66
CA GLY A 90 -2.64 -6.07 9.51
C GLY A 90 -1.41 -5.19 9.35
N PHE A 91 -1.68 -3.94 9.03
CA PHE A 91 -0.67 -2.89 8.91
C PHE A 91 -1.04 -1.73 9.82
N ASP A 92 -0.22 -1.52 10.85
CA ASP A 92 -0.40 -0.44 11.81
C ASP A 92 0.48 0.73 11.39
N PHE A 93 -0.05 1.94 11.50
CA PHE A 93 0.68 3.18 11.22
C PHE A 93 0.05 4.33 11.98
N LYS A 94 0.76 5.45 12.06
CA LYS A 94 0.15 6.72 12.45
C LYS A 94 0.06 7.66 11.27
N VAL A 95 -0.90 8.56 11.31
CA VAL A 95 -0.97 9.69 10.37
C VAL A 95 -0.73 10.94 11.20
N ALA A 96 0.38 11.61 10.92
CA ALA A 96 0.70 12.88 11.56
C ALA A 96 0.17 14.02 10.69
N ALA A 97 -0.76 14.80 11.22
CA ALA A 97 -1.14 16.10 10.69
C ALA A 97 -0.89 17.18 11.75
N PRO A 98 -0.57 18.44 11.36
CA PRO A 98 -0.33 19.53 12.32
C PRO A 98 -1.49 19.78 13.31
N TRP A 99 -2.71 19.40 12.94
CA TRP A 99 -3.94 19.63 13.70
C TRP A 99 -4.55 18.36 14.31
N SER A 100 -4.03 17.16 13.98
CA SER A 100 -4.54 15.90 14.51
C SER A 100 -3.58 14.75 14.21
N GLU A 101 -3.27 13.93 15.21
CA GLU A 101 -2.58 12.66 15.02
C GLU A 101 -3.56 11.50 15.19
N GLN A 102 -3.45 10.50 14.31
CA GLN A 102 -4.28 9.31 14.36
C GLN A 102 -3.46 8.04 14.34
N LYS A 103 -3.89 7.04 15.10
CA LYS A 103 -3.42 5.65 14.97
C LYS A 103 -4.37 4.92 14.05
N CYS A 104 -3.82 4.34 13.00
CA CYS A 104 -4.56 3.65 11.97
C CYS A 104 -4.11 2.19 11.85
N GLN A 105 -5.04 1.33 11.49
CA GLN A 105 -4.79 -0.06 11.18
C GLN A 105 -5.55 -0.47 9.91
N ILE A 106 -4.84 -1.06 8.96
CA ILE A 106 -5.47 -1.81 7.86
C ILE A 106 -5.55 -3.27 8.29
N TYR A 107 -6.78 -3.76 8.51
CA TYR A 107 -7.04 -5.18 8.78
C TYR A 107 -7.18 -5.95 7.47
N PHE A 108 -6.17 -6.79 7.16
CA PHE A 108 -6.07 -7.44 5.85
C PHE A 108 -7.18 -8.42 5.51
N PRO A 109 -7.69 -9.28 6.43
CA PRO A 109 -8.74 -10.25 6.09
C PRO A 109 -10.04 -9.62 5.57
N ARG A 110 -10.29 -8.34 5.89
CA ARG A 110 -11.46 -7.59 5.40
C ARG A 110 -11.09 -6.38 4.53
N MET A 111 -9.79 -6.12 4.32
CA MET A 111 -9.28 -4.91 3.68
C MET A 111 -9.93 -3.63 4.22
N LYS A 112 -10.05 -3.56 5.55
CA LYS A 112 -10.72 -2.44 6.22
C LYS A 112 -9.69 -1.58 6.94
N LEU A 113 -9.74 -0.28 6.68
CA LEU A 113 -9.01 0.72 7.46
C LEU A 113 -9.86 1.17 8.65
N THR A 114 -9.24 1.25 9.82
CA THR A 114 -9.80 1.89 11.01
C THR A 114 -8.77 2.86 11.57
N CYS A 115 -9.19 4.07 11.92
CA CYS A 115 -8.34 5.09 12.51
C CYS A 115 -9.00 5.64 13.76
N GLU A 116 -8.19 5.89 14.79
CA GLU A 116 -8.62 6.45 16.07
C GLU A 116 -7.70 7.63 16.44
N PRO A 117 -8.24 8.73 17.00
CA PRO A 117 -7.43 9.82 17.52
C PRO A 117 -6.45 9.33 18.59
N THR A 118 -5.25 9.91 18.66
CA THR A 118 -4.28 9.49 19.67
C THR A 118 -4.50 10.09 21.06
N GLY A 119 -5.45 11.03 21.20
CA GLY A 119 -5.94 11.55 22.48
C GLY A 119 -5.10 12.66 23.09
N ASN A 120 -4.27 13.36 22.31
CA ASN A 120 -3.51 14.54 22.73
C ASN A 120 -4.17 15.84 22.28
#